data_AF-A0A920Q663-F1
#
_entry.id   AF-A0A920Q663-F1
#
_cell.length_a   1.000
_cell.length_b   1.000
_cell.length_c   1.000
_cell.angle_alpha   90.00
_cell.angle_beta   90.00
_cell.angle_gamma   90.00
#
_symmetry.space_group_name_H-M   'P 1'
#
loop_
_entity.id
_entity.type
_entity.pdbx_description
1 polymer ?
#
loop_
_entity_poly.entity_id
_entity_poly.type
_entity_poly.pdbx_seq_one_letter_code
_entity_poly.pdbx_strand_id
1 'polypeptide(L)'
;MEGDHCIAAGNLLSTLEVPAAMVAGFEADPEAHLADRLLRGLEAGLAAGGEEGPVRSAALVVHHDQPFALVDLRCDWDEDDPVVVLRRLWTDYEPQMQPYLDRAVNPGAAPSYGVAGDR
;
A
#
# COMPACT_ATOMS: atom_id res chain seq x y z
N MET A 1 -13.16 5.90 12.22
CA MET A 1 -12.31 6.89 12.89
C MET A 1 -11.88 7.90 11.86
N GLU A 2 -12.10 9.18 12.12
CA GLU A 2 -11.58 10.27 11.29
C GLU A 2 -10.23 10.69 11.85
N GLY A 3 -9.29 11.01 10.96
CA GLY A 3 -7.98 11.58 11.27
C GLY A 3 -7.67 12.73 10.32
N ASP A 4 -6.44 13.23 10.38
CA ASP A 4 -5.97 14.28 9.48
C ASP A 4 -5.79 13.72 8.06
N HIS A 5 -6.64 14.20 7.15
CA HIS A 5 -6.71 13.77 5.75
C HIS A 5 -6.97 12.26 5.54
N CYS A 6 -7.53 11.56 6.53
CA CYS A 6 -7.83 10.13 6.41
C CYS A 6 -9.08 9.70 7.19
N ILE A 7 -9.64 8.55 6.79
CA ILE A 7 -10.69 7.86 7.54
C ILE A 7 -10.35 6.38 7.57
N ALA A 8 -10.33 5.79 8.76
CA ALA A 8 -10.27 4.34 8.95
C ALA A 8 -11.65 3.79 9.31
N ALA A 9 -12.09 2.75 8.61
CA ALA A 9 -13.36 2.10 8.84
C ALA A 9 -13.20 0.58 8.70
N GLY A 10 -14.04 -0.18 9.41
CA GLY A 10 -14.04 -1.65 9.36
C GLY A 10 -15.30 -2.24 9.98
N ASN A 11 -15.57 -3.49 9.65
CA ASN A 11 -16.66 -4.30 10.20
C ASN A 11 -16.08 -5.58 10.81
N LEU A 12 -16.81 -6.18 11.77
CA LEU A 12 -16.36 -7.39 12.47
C LEU A 12 -14.94 -7.23 13.02
N LEU A 13 -14.66 -6.10 13.66
CA LEU A 13 -13.35 -5.83 14.24
C LEU A 13 -13.22 -6.56 15.58
N SER A 14 -12.05 -7.13 15.84
CA SER A 14 -11.78 -7.83 17.12
C SER A 14 -11.77 -6.87 18.30
N THR A 15 -11.49 -5.59 18.07
CA THR A 15 -11.53 -4.52 19.07
C THR A 15 -12.04 -3.19 18.50
N LEU A 16 -12.54 -2.32 19.37
CA LEU A 16 -12.90 -0.94 18.99
C LEU A 16 -11.67 -0.03 18.75
N GLU A 17 -10.47 -0.50 19.10
CA GLU A 17 -9.22 0.27 19.00
C GLU A 17 -8.62 0.22 17.60
N VAL A 18 -8.96 -0.79 16.78
CA VAL A 18 -8.39 -1.01 15.44
C VAL A 18 -8.43 0.26 14.57
N PRO A 19 -9.57 0.95 14.38
CA PRO A 19 -9.59 2.14 13.52
C PRO A 19 -8.76 3.30 14.07
N ALA A 20 -8.63 3.41 15.40
CA ALA A 20 -7.79 4.43 16.04
C ALA A 20 -6.30 4.13 15.79
N ALA A 21 -5.90 2.87 15.92
CA ALA A 21 -4.54 2.44 15.61
C ALA A 21 -4.18 2.64 14.14
N MET A 22 -5.11 2.35 13.21
CA MET A 22 -4.91 2.60 11.78
C MET A 22 -4.66 4.08 11.48
N VAL A 23 -5.46 4.99 12.06
CA VAL A 23 -5.27 6.43 11.90
C VAL A 23 -3.91 6.85 12.46
N ALA A 24 -3.56 6.41 13.67
CA ALA A 24 -2.27 6.72 14.28
C ALA A 24 -1.08 6.21 13.43
N GLY A 25 -1.19 5.01 12.85
CA GLY A 25 -0.18 4.46 11.95
C GLY A 25 0.00 5.28 10.66
N PHE A 26 -1.12 5.75 10.08
CA PHE A 26 -1.10 6.61 8.90
C PHE A 26 -0.49 8.00 9.16
N GLU A 27 -0.75 8.56 10.34
CA GLU A 27 -0.29 9.89 10.75
C GLU A 27 1.14 9.90 11.32
N ALA A 28 1.71 8.73 11.61
CA ALA A 28 3.02 8.61 12.27
C ALA A 28 4.19 9.23 11.50
N ASP A 29 4.09 9.30 10.16
CA ASP A 29 5.12 9.85 9.29
C ASP A 29 4.49 10.62 8.11
N PRO A 30 4.09 11.88 8.32
CA PRO A 30 3.36 12.66 7.32
C PRO A 30 4.16 12.92 6.03
N GLU A 31 5.49 12.90 6.12
CA GLU A 31 6.42 13.18 5.01
C GLU A 31 6.69 11.94 4.14
N ALA A 32 6.34 10.74 4.63
CA ALA A 32 6.45 9.52 3.84
C ALA A 32 5.48 9.52 2.65
N HIS A 33 5.81 8.74 1.62
CA HIS A 33 4.94 8.55 0.47
C HIS A 33 3.55 8.03 0.92
N LEU A 34 2.48 8.47 0.26
CA LEU A 34 1.10 8.14 0.65
C LEU A 34 0.87 6.61 0.76
N ALA A 35 1.47 5.83 -0.16
CA ALA A 35 1.41 4.37 -0.11
C ALA A 35 2.04 3.79 1.18
N ASP A 36 3.17 4.35 1.64
CA ASP A 36 3.83 3.92 2.88
C ASP A 36 2.97 4.24 4.11
N ARG A 37 2.39 5.44 4.14
CA ARG A 37 1.48 5.89 5.21
C ARG A 37 0.25 4.98 5.31
N LEU A 38 -0.37 4.64 4.18
CA LEU A 38 -1.50 3.71 4.15
C LEU A 38 -1.11 2.31 4.64
N LEU A 39 0.07 1.80 4.26
CA LEU A 39 0.58 0.53 4.76
C LEU A 39 0.82 0.53 6.26
N ARG A 40 1.42 1.60 6.82
CA ARG A 40 1.58 1.75 8.27
C ARG A 40 0.25 1.75 9.01
N GLY A 41 -0.80 2.33 8.40
CA GLY A 41 -2.15 2.24 8.91
C GLY A 41 -2.66 0.80 8.96
N LEU A 42 -2.51 0.02 7.88
CA LEU A 42 -2.89 -1.39 7.86
C LEU A 42 -2.13 -2.22 8.90
N GLU A 43 -0.81 -2.01 9.00
CA GLU A 43 0.07 -2.69 9.96
C GLU A 43 -0.33 -2.39 11.41
N ALA A 44 -0.60 -1.11 11.73
CA ALA A 44 -1.04 -0.71 13.06
C ALA A 44 -2.43 -1.26 13.40
N GLY A 45 -3.35 -1.29 12.43
CA GLY A 45 -4.67 -1.90 12.60
C GLY A 45 -4.61 -3.39 12.89
N LEU A 46 -3.77 -4.12 12.15
CA LEU A 46 -3.55 -5.55 12.36
C LEU A 46 -2.91 -5.82 13.72
N ALA A 47 -1.90 -5.03 14.12
CA ALA A 47 -1.27 -5.12 15.43
C ALA A 47 -2.24 -4.84 16.60
N ALA A 48 -3.25 -3.99 16.38
CA ALA A 48 -4.32 -3.71 17.34
C ALA A 48 -5.42 -4.81 17.37
N GLY A 49 -5.27 -5.86 16.57
CA GLY A 49 -6.11 -7.05 16.56
C GLY A 49 -6.83 -7.32 15.23
N GLY A 50 -6.90 -6.35 14.31
CA GLY A 50 -7.53 -6.54 13.01
C GLY A 50 -9.04 -6.91 13.05
N GLU A 51 -9.47 -7.68 12.06
CA GLU A 51 -10.82 -8.24 12.01
C GLU A 51 -10.94 -9.55 12.81
N GLU A 52 -12.17 -9.99 13.02
CA GLU A 52 -12.51 -11.28 13.60
C GLU A 52 -12.10 -12.42 12.65
N GLY A 53 -11.17 -13.26 13.09
CA GLY A 53 -10.65 -14.38 12.32
C GLY A 53 -9.36 -14.05 11.54
N PRO A 54 -8.88 -15.01 10.73
CA PRO A 54 -7.63 -14.82 10.00
C PRO A 54 -7.82 -13.92 8.78
N VAL A 55 -6.97 -12.90 8.67
CA VAL A 55 -6.86 -12.09 7.45
C VAL A 55 -6.18 -12.90 6.36
N ARG A 56 -6.80 -13.01 5.18
CA ARG A 56 -6.28 -13.80 4.05
C ARG A 56 -5.90 -12.96 2.84
N SER A 57 -6.42 -11.75 2.73
CA SER A 57 -6.15 -10.87 1.60
C SER A 57 -5.91 -9.45 2.06
N ALA A 58 -5.19 -8.69 1.24
CA ALA A 58 -4.96 -7.27 1.43
C ALA A 58 -4.72 -6.61 0.07
N ALA A 59 -5.08 -5.34 -0.05
CA ALA A 59 -4.79 -4.54 -1.24
C ALA A 59 -4.43 -3.10 -0.86
N LEU A 60 -3.61 -2.46 -1.70
CA LEU A 60 -3.26 -1.05 -1.60
C LEU A 60 -3.39 -0.41 -2.99
N VAL A 61 -4.21 0.63 -3.08
CA VAL A 61 -4.40 1.39 -4.32
C VAL A 61 -4.19 2.87 -4.06
N VAL A 62 -3.33 3.51 -4.85
CA VAL A 62 -3.04 4.95 -4.80
C VAL A 62 -3.14 5.53 -6.20
N HIS A 63 -3.94 6.59 -6.35
CA HIS A 63 -4.06 7.37 -7.58
C HIS A 63 -3.30 8.69 -7.49
N HIS A 64 -2.84 9.17 -8.64
CA HIS A 64 -2.25 10.49 -8.81
C HIS A 64 -2.75 11.11 -10.13
N ASP A 65 -1.91 11.86 -10.84
CA ASP A 65 -2.27 12.67 -12.02
C ASP A 65 -2.86 11.88 -13.21
N GLN A 66 -2.59 10.57 -13.30
CA GLN A 66 -3.01 9.75 -14.43
C GLN A 66 -4.38 9.09 -14.19
N PRO A 67 -5.14 8.73 -15.26
CA PRO A 67 -6.43 8.06 -15.10
C PRO A 67 -6.32 6.61 -14.59
N PHE A 68 -5.11 6.08 -14.44
CA PHE A 68 -4.80 4.77 -13.88
C PHE A 68 -4.07 4.91 -12.53
N ALA A 69 -4.09 3.86 -11.71
CA ALA A 69 -3.43 3.86 -10.42
C ALA A 69 -1.91 4.02 -10.56
N LEU A 70 -1.32 4.87 -9.71
CA LEU A 70 0.13 4.98 -9.57
C LEU A 70 0.69 3.77 -8.80
N VAL A 71 -0.05 3.30 -7.80
CA VAL A 71 0.28 2.10 -7.01
C VAL A 71 -0.96 1.21 -6.97
N ASP A 72 -0.82 -0.05 -7.37
CA ASP A 72 -1.86 -1.09 -7.24
C ASP A 72 -1.18 -2.40 -6.85
N LEU A 73 -1.18 -2.68 -5.54
CA LEU A 73 -0.54 -3.85 -4.94
C LEU A 73 -1.62 -4.74 -4.32
N ARG A 74 -1.56 -6.03 -4.58
CA ARG A 74 -2.60 -6.98 -4.18
C ARG A 74 -2.00 -8.29 -3.71
N CYS A 75 -2.52 -8.77 -2.58
CA CYS A 75 -2.38 -10.13 -2.12
C CYS A 75 -3.80 -10.70 -2.00
N ASP A 76 -4.21 -11.51 -2.96
CA ASP A 76 -5.56 -12.08 -2.98
C ASP A 76 -5.69 -13.30 -2.04
N TRP A 77 -4.58 -13.95 -1.67
CA TRP A 77 -4.53 -15.04 -0.69
C TRP A 77 -3.13 -15.23 -0.09
N ASP A 78 -3.04 -15.22 1.24
CA ASP A 78 -1.87 -15.63 2.02
C ASP A 78 -2.29 -16.44 3.26
N GLU A 79 -1.47 -17.43 3.64
CA GLU A 79 -1.75 -18.29 4.79
C GLU A 79 -1.33 -17.69 6.15
N ASP A 80 -0.50 -16.66 6.14
CA ASP A 80 0.10 -16.09 7.34
C ASP A 80 -0.30 -14.62 7.54
N ASP A 81 0.20 -13.72 6.68
CA ASP A 81 0.00 -12.28 6.80
C ASP A 81 0.04 -11.58 5.42
N PRO A 82 -1.12 -11.30 4.81
CA PRO A 82 -1.18 -10.62 3.51
C PRO A 82 -0.71 -9.16 3.58
N VAL A 83 -0.71 -8.50 4.75
CA VAL A 83 -0.20 -7.12 4.90
C VAL A 83 1.32 -7.10 4.79
N VAL A 84 2.02 -8.10 5.32
CA VAL A 84 3.46 -8.27 5.12
C VAL A 84 3.79 -8.51 3.65
N VAL A 85 2.94 -9.21 2.90
CA VAL A 85 3.09 -9.37 1.45
C VAL A 85 3.02 -8.00 0.76
N LEU A 86 2.05 -7.16 1.10
CA LEU A 86 1.97 -5.80 0.54
C LEU A 86 3.21 -4.96 0.89
N ARG A 87 3.73 -5.04 2.12
CA ARG A 87 4.96 -4.34 2.52
C ARG A 87 6.16 -4.73 1.64
N ARG A 88 6.31 -6.03 1.34
CA ARG A 88 7.35 -6.51 0.44
C ARG A 88 7.15 -6.00 -0.97
N LEU A 89 5.94 -6.11 -1.50
CA LEU A 89 5.59 -5.60 -2.83
C LEU A 89 5.89 -4.10 -2.96
N TRP A 90 5.56 -3.30 -1.95
CA TRP A 90 5.86 -1.86 -1.92
C TRP A 90 7.37 -1.60 -1.90
N THR A 91 8.12 -2.32 -1.06
CA THR A 91 9.58 -2.18 -0.98
C THR A 91 10.26 -2.47 -2.33
N ASP A 92 9.76 -3.47 -3.06
CA ASP A 92 10.28 -3.81 -4.40
C ASP A 92 9.82 -2.81 -5.48
N TYR A 93 8.60 -2.30 -5.37
CA TYR A 93 7.96 -1.45 -6.37
C TYR A 93 8.36 0.02 -6.28
N GLU A 94 8.44 0.59 -5.08
CA GLU A 94 8.73 2.02 -4.83
C GLU A 94 9.90 2.57 -5.67
N PRO A 95 11.10 1.94 -5.69
CA PRO A 95 12.22 2.46 -6.49
C PRO A 95 11.99 2.37 -8.01
N GLN A 96 11.02 1.57 -8.46
CA GLN A 96 10.69 1.35 -9.86
C GLN A 96 9.45 2.14 -10.31
N MET A 97 8.73 2.76 -9.37
CA MET A 97 7.45 3.45 -9.61
C MET A 97 7.55 4.49 -10.73
N GLN A 98 8.51 5.42 -10.65
CA GLN A 98 8.69 6.45 -11.67
C GLN A 98 9.07 5.86 -13.05
N PRO A 99 10.03 4.93 -13.17
CA PRO A 99 10.28 4.23 -14.44
C PRO A 99 9.05 3.54 -15.04
N TYR A 100 8.17 2.95 -14.23
CA TYR A 100 6.92 2.37 -14.74
C TYR A 100 5.94 3.44 -15.25
N LEU A 101 5.80 4.54 -14.50
CA LEU A 101 4.99 5.68 -14.92
C LEU A 101 5.49 6.27 -16.25
N ASP A 102 6.81 6.53 -16.36
CA ASP A 102 7.43 7.08 -17.56
C ASP A 102 7.17 6.19 -18.78
N ARG A 103 7.25 4.86 -18.63
CA ARG A 103 6.93 3.92 -19.71
C ARG A 103 5.48 3.98 -20.15
N ALA A 104 4.56 4.27 -19.23
CA ALA A 104 3.14 4.39 -19.55
C ALA A 104 2.82 5.72 -20.25
N VAL A 105 3.44 6.82 -19.83
CA VAL A 105 3.09 8.18 -20.29
C VAL A 105 3.99 8.72 -21.40
N ASN A 106 5.27 8.36 -21.40
CA ASN A 106 6.28 8.78 -22.39
C ASN A 106 7.31 7.67 -22.64
N PRO A 107 6.94 6.61 -23.40
CA PRO A 107 7.78 5.43 -23.58
C PRO A 107 9.19 5.73 -24.13
N GLY A 108 9.34 6.77 -24.95
CA GLY A 108 10.62 7.12 -25.57
C GLY A 108 11.63 7.78 -24.62
N ALA A 109 11.19 8.30 -23.48
CA ALA A 109 12.05 8.88 -22.45
C ALA A 109 12.38 7.88 -21.32
N ALA A 110 11.74 6.71 -21.32
CA ALA A 110 11.91 5.74 -20.25
C ALA A 110 13.29 5.07 -20.27
N PRO A 111 13.87 4.77 -19.10
CA PRO A 111 15.08 3.96 -19.02
C PRO A 111 14.87 2.58 -19.67
N SER A 112 15.89 2.12 -20.40
CA SER A 112 15.99 0.74 -20.87
C SER A 112 15.90 -0.25 -19.70
N TYR A 113 15.44 -1.48 -19.98
CA TYR A 113 15.24 -2.51 -18.97
C TYR A 113 16.56 -3.12 -18.44
N GLY A 114 17.70 -2.84 -19.07
CA GLY A 114 18.98 -3.46 -18.72
C GLY A 114 19.02 -4.97 -18.96
N VAL A 115 18.19 -5.47 -19.89
CA VAL A 115 18.03 -6.89 -20.24
C VAL A 115 18.89 -7.26 -21.44
N ALA A 116 19.04 -8.57 -21.67
CA ALA A 116 19.89 -9.10 -22.74
C ALA A 116 19.53 -8.64 -24.17
N GLY A 117 18.36 -8.04 -24.38
CA GLY A 117 17.91 -7.46 -25.66
C GLY A 117 18.28 -5.98 -25.87
N ASP A 118 18.99 -5.33 -24.95
CA ASP A 118 19.39 -3.91 -25.03
C ASP A 118 20.70 -3.67 -25.81
N ARG A 119 21.17 -4.64 -26.60
CA ARG A 119 22.39 -4.54 -27.42
C ARG A 119 22.11 -4.76 -28.90
#